data_AF-A0A7X4I297-F1
#
_entry.id   AF-A0A7X4I297-F1
#
_cell.length_a   1.000
_cell.length_b   1.000
_cell.length_c   1.000
_cell.angle_alpha   90.00
_cell.angle_beta   90.00
_cell.angle_gamma   90.00
#
_symmetry.space_group_name_H-M   'P 1'
#
loop_
_entity.id
_entity.type
_entity.pdbx_description
1 polymer ?
#
loop_
_entity_poly.entity_id
_entity_poly.type
_entity_poly.pdbx_seq_one_letter_code
_entity_poly.pdbx_strand_id
1 'polypeptide(L)'
;MRSCSAPVLALGLVAAVSVSAGAGLRAQDGPKPYPIYTADHLAGTMETLGPNFAAAVRALEAADYPAAKERLARAREQLATTITFWRQHERADGIGFVRTAVGAMDDLDAAMSADVVDAAAASGFAAEVQATCNACHAVYREPDPEGGFRLKPAALEP
;
A
#
# COMPACT_ATOMS: atom_id res chain seq x y z
N MET A 1 -25.96 17.26 -74.97
CA MET A 1 -27.15 16.41 -75.20
C MET A 1 -27.96 16.39 -73.92
N ARG A 2 -29.25 16.73 -74.06
CA ARG A 2 -30.41 16.39 -73.21
C ARG A 2 -30.41 16.77 -71.72
N SER A 3 -31.20 17.79 -71.46
CA SER A 3 -31.95 18.08 -70.23
C SER A 3 -32.65 16.86 -69.62
N CYS A 4 -32.87 16.90 -68.30
CA CYS A 4 -34.17 16.59 -67.70
C CYS A 4 -34.34 17.39 -66.40
N SER A 5 -35.39 18.21 -66.39
CA SER A 5 -35.90 19.01 -65.28
C SER A 5 -36.67 18.14 -64.27
N ALA A 6 -36.68 18.53 -62.99
CA ALA A 6 -37.93 18.84 -62.28
C ALA A 6 -37.65 19.49 -60.90
N PRO A 7 -38.36 20.57 -60.55
CA PRO A 7 -38.39 21.19 -59.22
C PRO A 7 -39.52 20.58 -58.38
N VAL A 8 -39.56 20.80 -57.06
CA VAL A 8 -40.79 21.16 -56.31
C VAL A 8 -40.40 21.74 -54.96
N LEU A 9 -40.99 22.90 -54.67
CA LEU A 9 -40.99 23.64 -53.42
C LEU A 9 -41.48 22.80 -52.24
N ALA A 10 -40.94 23.03 -51.05
CA ALA A 10 -41.78 23.14 -49.86
C ALA A 10 -41.08 23.98 -48.77
N LEU A 11 -41.78 25.02 -48.35
CA LEU A 11 -41.91 25.53 -46.97
C LEU A 11 -40.61 25.55 -46.14
N GLY A 12 -40.06 26.68 -45.77
CA GLY A 12 -40.75 27.78 -45.10
C GLY A 12 -39.92 28.16 -43.87
N LEU A 13 -39.60 29.45 -43.76
CA LEU A 13 -39.16 30.17 -42.56
C LEU A 13 -39.80 29.56 -41.28
N VAL A 14 -39.11 29.41 -40.14
CA VAL A 14 -38.63 30.49 -39.27
C VAL A 14 -37.42 30.00 -38.45
N ALA A 15 -36.38 30.82 -38.39
CA ALA A 15 -35.23 30.63 -37.52
C ALA A 15 -35.63 30.84 -36.05
N ALA A 16 -35.60 29.76 -35.25
CA ALA A 16 -35.58 29.85 -33.80
C ALA A 16 -34.12 29.78 -33.32
N VAL A 17 -33.61 30.93 -32.87
CA VAL A 17 -32.38 31.02 -32.09
C VAL A 17 -32.64 30.36 -30.75
N SER A 18 -32.17 29.13 -30.58
CA SER A 18 -32.17 28.45 -29.29
C SER A 18 -30.77 28.52 -28.69
N VAL A 19 -30.69 29.30 -27.63
CA VAL A 19 -29.54 29.51 -26.74
C VAL A 19 -28.89 28.18 -26.36
N SER A 20 -27.57 28.14 -26.50
CA SER A 20 -26.68 27.08 -26.06
C SER A 20 -26.78 26.86 -24.54
N ALA A 21 -27.52 25.84 -24.13
CA ALA A 21 -27.40 25.29 -22.78
C ALA A 21 -26.15 24.40 -22.74
N GLY A 22 -25.00 25.02 -22.45
CA GLY A 22 -23.82 24.29 -22.01
C GLY A 22 -24.18 23.48 -20.78
N ALA A 23 -24.29 22.17 -20.93
CA ALA A 23 -24.30 21.24 -19.82
C ALA A 23 -22.92 21.33 -19.15
N GLY A 24 -22.80 22.25 -18.20
CA GLY A 24 -21.64 22.32 -17.33
C GLY A 24 -21.50 20.97 -16.64
N LEU A 25 -20.41 20.25 -16.95
CA LEU A 25 -19.90 19.24 -16.06
C LEU A 25 -19.74 19.90 -14.70
N ARG A 26 -20.59 19.53 -13.75
CA ARG A 26 -20.30 19.80 -12.34
C ARG A 26 -19.18 18.85 -11.95
N ALA A 27 -17.96 19.38 -11.97
CA ALA A 27 -16.87 18.83 -11.18
C ALA A 27 -17.41 18.66 -9.75
N GLN A 28 -17.37 17.43 -9.24
CA GLN A 28 -17.68 17.14 -7.85
C GLN A 28 -16.52 17.68 -7.00
N ASP A 29 -16.54 18.97 -6.70
CA ASP A 29 -15.64 19.62 -5.73
C ASP A 29 -16.11 19.33 -4.29
N GLY A 30 -16.36 18.06 -3.99
CA GLY A 30 -16.36 17.58 -2.61
C GLY A 30 -14.91 17.46 -2.12
N PRO A 31 -14.64 17.54 -0.80
CA PRO A 31 -13.34 17.16 -0.29
C PRO A 31 -13.05 15.75 -0.81
N LYS A 32 -11.98 15.56 -1.59
CA LYS A 32 -11.52 14.21 -1.91
C LYS A 32 -11.34 13.49 -0.57
N PRO A 33 -12.05 12.39 -0.31
CA PRO A 33 -11.83 11.63 0.91
C PRO A 33 -10.33 11.38 1.00
N TYR A 34 -9.70 11.72 2.13
CA TYR A 34 -8.34 11.29 2.37
C TYR A 34 -8.29 9.80 2.07
N PRO A 35 -7.32 9.31 1.27
CA PRO A 35 -7.28 7.90 0.93
C PRO A 35 -7.25 7.07 2.22
N ILE A 36 -8.31 6.31 2.46
CA ILE A 36 -8.43 5.43 3.63
C ILE A 36 -7.46 4.28 3.37
N TYR A 37 -6.60 3.99 4.34
CA TYR A 37 -5.75 2.82 4.28
C TYR A 37 -6.59 1.66 4.83
N THR A 38 -7.26 0.93 3.95
CA THR A 38 -8.22 -0.11 4.31
C THR A 38 -7.54 -1.37 4.85
N ALA A 39 -8.33 -2.28 5.43
CA ALA A 39 -7.85 -3.62 5.79
C ALA A 39 -7.28 -4.37 4.59
N ASP A 40 -7.85 -4.21 3.39
CA ASP A 40 -7.34 -4.80 2.14
C ASP A 40 -5.98 -4.22 1.76
N HIS A 41 -5.76 -2.90 1.94
CA HIS A 41 -4.44 -2.30 1.74
C HIS A 41 -3.40 -2.88 2.71
N LEU A 42 -3.78 -3.11 3.97
CA LEU A 42 -2.90 -3.75 4.96
C LEU A 42 -2.59 -5.19 4.56
N ALA A 43 -3.60 -5.98 4.20
CA ALA A 43 -3.43 -7.36 3.77
C ALA A 43 -2.50 -7.47 2.55
N GLY A 44 -2.77 -6.69 1.49
CA GLY A 44 -1.93 -6.68 0.28
C GLY A 44 -0.50 -6.19 0.54
N THR A 45 -0.31 -5.27 1.49
CA THR A 45 1.04 -4.87 1.91
C THR A 45 1.77 -6.03 2.60
N MET A 46 1.10 -6.78 3.47
CA MET A 46 1.69 -7.93 4.17
C MET A 46 2.05 -9.09 3.24
N GLU A 47 1.28 -9.30 2.17
CA GLU A 47 1.58 -10.31 1.13
C GLU A 47 2.93 -10.08 0.43
N THR A 48 3.38 -8.83 0.36
CA THR A 48 4.63 -8.47 -0.32
C THR A 48 5.76 -8.18 0.67
N LEU A 49 5.46 -7.61 1.84
CA LEU A 49 6.42 -7.35 2.92
C LEU A 49 7.05 -8.63 3.43
N GLY A 50 6.24 -9.64 3.79
CA GLY A 50 6.74 -10.90 4.37
C GLY A 50 7.79 -11.59 3.49
N PRO A 51 7.50 -11.82 2.19
CA PRO A 51 8.48 -12.38 1.27
C PRO A 51 9.74 -11.55 1.08
N ASN A 52 9.66 -10.21 1.08
CA ASN A 52 10.84 -9.34 1.02
C ASN A 52 11.71 -9.51 2.27
N PHE A 53 11.12 -9.47 3.47
CA PHE A 53 11.88 -9.67 4.71
C PHE A 53 12.51 -11.07 4.77
N ALA A 54 11.76 -12.12 4.42
CA ALA A 54 12.31 -13.48 4.36
C ALA A 54 13.45 -13.61 3.32
N ALA A 55 13.37 -12.90 2.20
CA ALA A 55 14.46 -12.84 1.22
C ALA A 55 15.67 -12.07 1.75
N ALA A 56 15.47 -11.00 2.52
CA ALA A 56 16.54 -10.27 3.20
C ALA A 56 17.30 -11.19 4.17
N VAL A 57 16.58 -11.96 4.99
CA VAL A 57 17.19 -12.92 5.94
C VAL A 57 17.99 -13.99 5.21
N ARG A 58 17.46 -14.61 4.14
CA ARG A 58 18.24 -15.60 3.36
C ARG A 58 19.50 -15.01 2.72
N ALA A 59 19.43 -13.78 2.23
CA ALA A 59 20.59 -13.10 1.67
C ALA A 59 21.63 -12.76 2.76
N LEU A 60 21.16 -12.34 3.94
CA LEU A 60 22.01 -12.11 5.12
C LEU A 60 22.74 -13.40 5.53
N GLU A 61 22.04 -14.53 5.61
CA GLU A 61 22.62 -15.85 5.92
C GLU A 61 23.67 -16.29 4.88
N ALA A 62 23.51 -15.88 3.62
CA ALA A 62 24.47 -16.12 2.54
C ALA A 62 25.61 -15.08 2.50
N ALA A 63 25.66 -14.14 3.44
CA ALA A 63 26.56 -12.98 3.46
C ALA A 63 26.49 -12.10 2.19
N ASP A 64 25.35 -12.13 1.48
CA ASP A 64 25.06 -11.23 0.36
C ASP A 64 24.39 -9.96 0.90
N TYR A 65 25.19 -9.12 1.55
CA TYR A 65 24.72 -7.89 2.18
C TYR A 65 24.08 -6.89 1.18
N PRO A 66 24.58 -6.70 -0.05
CA PRO A 66 23.90 -5.88 -1.04
C PRO A 66 22.46 -6.36 -1.33
N ALA A 67 22.26 -7.66 -1.58
CA ALA A 67 20.92 -8.20 -1.81
C ALA A 67 20.05 -8.13 -0.54
N ALA A 68 20.62 -8.41 0.63
CA ALA A 68 19.92 -8.32 1.91
C ALA A 68 19.38 -6.90 2.14
N LYS A 69 20.21 -5.87 1.93
CA LYS A 69 19.82 -4.46 2.07
C LYS A 69 18.75 -4.03 1.08
N GLU A 70 18.86 -4.44 -0.20
CA GLU A 70 17.82 -4.14 -1.20
C GLU A 70 16.45 -4.68 -0.77
N ARG A 71 16.42 -5.91 -0.27
CA ARG A 71 15.18 -6.56 0.20
C ARG A 71 14.67 -5.96 1.49
N LEU A 72 15.56 -5.63 2.42
CA LEU A 72 15.22 -5.01 3.70
C LEU A 72 14.64 -3.61 3.49
N ALA A 73 15.22 -2.80 2.62
CA ALA A 73 14.72 -1.45 2.30
C ALA A 73 13.28 -1.51 1.78
N ARG A 74 12.98 -2.43 0.87
CA ARG A 74 11.61 -2.65 0.38
C ARG A 74 10.65 -3.05 1.49
N ALA A 75 11.02 -4.03 2.32
CA ALA A 75 10.20 -4.48 3.44
C ALA A 75 9.93 -3.34 4.43
N ARG A 76 10.95 -2.52 4.72
CA ARG A 76 10.86 -1.36 5.62
C ARG A 76 9.92 -0.30 5.08
N GLU A 77 10.07 0.10 3.81
CA GLU A 77 9.18 1.07 3.16
C GLU A 77 7.74 0.60 3.20
N GLN A 78 7.49 -0.66 2.85
CA GLN A 78 6.18 -1.30 2.92
C GLN A 78 5.61 -1.24 4.34
N LEU A 79 6.39 -1.66 5.35
CA LEU A 79 5.96 -1.67 6.75
C LEU A 79 5.62 -0.27 7.25
N ALA A 80 6.45 0.73 6.92
CA ALA A 80 6.26 2.10 7.37
C ALA A 80 4.93 2.69 6.88
N THR A 81 4.46 2.35 5.67
CA THR A 81 3.17 2.83 5.16
C THR A 81 1.97 2.36 5.99
N THR A 82 2.08 1.18 6.63
CA THR A 82 1.01 0.56 7.43
C THR A 82 0.68 1.34 8.70
N ILE A 83 1.55 2.25 9.15
CA ILE A 83 1.29 3.12 10.31
C ILE A 83 -0.02 3.93 10.14
N THR A 84 -0.41 4.21 8.89
CA THR A 84 -1.64 4.91 8.56
C THR A 84 -2.87 4.12 8.97
N PHE A 85 -2.89 2.81 8.74
CA PHE A 85 -3.97 1.92 9.17
C PHE A 85 -4.15 2.00 10.70
N TRP A 86 -3.06 1.78 11.44
CA TRP A 86 -3.12 1.76 12.91
C TRP A 86 -3.53 3.10 13.51
N ARG A 87 -3.17 4.22 12.87
CA ARG A 87 -3.66 5.56 13.26
C ARG A 87 -5.16 5.73 12.99
N GLN A 88 -5.65 5.26 11.85
CA GLN A 88 -7.07 5.34 11.48
C GLN A 88 -7.97 4.51 12.41
N HIS A 89 -7.43 3.44 12.99
CA HIS A 89 -8.12 2.57 13.95
C HIS A 89 -7.72 2.84 15.41
N GLU A 90 -7.03 3.95 15.69
CA GLU A 90 -6.65 4.37 17.06
C GLU A 90 -5.86 3.31 17.86
N ARG A 91 -5.17 2.39 17.16
CA ARG A 91 -4.38 1.30 17.75
C ARG A 91 -2.97 1.76 18.11
N ALA A 92 -2.81 2.35 19.29
CA ALA A 92 -1.54 2.88 19.78
C ALA A 92 -0.42 1.82 19.88
N ASP A 93 -0.76 0.61 20.29
CA ASP A 93 0.13 -0.56 20.33
C ASP A 93 0.49 -1.06 18.93
N GLY A 94 -0.45 -1.06 17.98
CA GLY A 94 -0.18 -1.32 16.55
C GLY A 94 0.85 -0.33 15.97
N ILE A 95 0.70 0.96 16.27
CA ILE A 95 1.70 2.00 15.93
C ILE A 95 3.05 1.69 16.61
N GLY A 96 3.03 1.22 17.86
CA GLY A 96 4.20 0.80 18.60
C GLY A 96 4.97 -0.31 17.90
N PHE A 97 4.31 -1.41 17.54
CA PHE A 97 4.93 -2.53 16.82
C PHE A 97 5.57 -2.10 15.49
N VAL A 98 4.88 -1.28 14.70
CA VAL A 98 5.42 -0.78 13.43
C VAL A 98 6.70 0.02 13.65
N ARG A 99 6.71 0.92 14.63
CA ARG A 99 7.90 1.74 14.95
C ARG A 99 9.06 0.90 15.43
N THR A 100 8.81 -0.06 16.34
CA THR A 100 9.84 -0.97 16.84
C THR A 100 10.46 -1.78 15.70
N ALA A 101 9.64 -2.39 14.84
CA ALA A 101 10.14 -3.17 13.73
C ALA A 101 10.90 -2.33 12.70
N VAL A 102 10.41 -1.13 12.35
CA VAL A 102 11.14 -0.22 11.46
C VAL A 102 12.48 0.21 12.06
N GLY A 103 12.53 0.48 13.37
CA GLY A 103 13.78 0.79 14.07
C GLY A 103 14.79 -0.37 14.01
N ALA A 104 14.34 -1.59 14.31
CA ALA A 104 15.20 -2.78 14.19
C ALA A 104 15.64 -3.06 12.74
N MET A 105 14.82 -2.71 11.74
CA MET A 105 15.24 -2.77 10.33
C MET A 105 16.30 -1.70 10.00
N ASP A 106 16.23 -0.51 10.59
CA ASP A 106 17.25 0.53 10.46
C ASP A 106 18.59 0.08 11.10
N ASP A 107 18.53 -0.52 12.28
CA ASP A 107 19.72 -1.06 12.97
C ASP A 107 20.35 -2.22 12.19
N LEU A 108 19.53 -3.10 11.59
CA LEU A 108 20.00 -4.16 10.72
C LEU A 108 20.69 -3.61 9.45
N ASP A 109 20.12 -2.59 8.80
CA ASP A 109 20.75 -1.95 7.64
C ASP A 109 22.10 -1.31 8.01
N ALA A 110 22.17 -0.66 9.18
CA ALA A 110 23.41 -0.08 9.69
C ALA A 110 24.46 -1.16 9.96
N ALA A 111 24.09 -2.28 10.59
CA ALA A 111 25.00 -3.40 10.85
C ALA A 111 25.58 -4.01 9.57
N MET A 112 24.77 -4.14 8.51
CA MET A 112 25.22 -4.60 7.19
C MET A 112 26.03 -3.56 6.40
N SER A 113 26.06 -2.31 6.86
CA SER A 113 26.76 -1.20 6.20
C SER A 113 28.12 -0.88 6.81
N ALA A 114 28.52 -1.58 7.89
CA ALA A 114 29.81 -1.39 8.52
C ALA A 114 30.96 -1.80 7.58
N ASP A 115 32.14 -1.16 7.75
CA ASP A 115 33.36 -1.50 7.00
C ASP A 115 33.73 -2.99 7.13
N VAL A 116 33.48 -3.55 8.31
CA VAL A 116 33.55 -4.98 8.60
C VAL A 116 32.23 -5.38 9.26
N VAL A 117 31.44 -6.19 8.56
CA VAL A 117 30.13 -6.64 9.06
C VAL A 117 30.32 -7.66 10.17
N ASP A 118 29.78 -7.35 11.35
CA ASP A 118 29.55 -8.32 12.41
C ASP A 118 28.29 -9.15 12.09
N ALA A 119 28.50 -10.35 11.56
CA ALA A 119 27.42 -11.24 11.16
C ALA A 119 26.53 -11.67 12.34
N ALA A 120 27.07 -11.74 13.56
CA ALA A 120 26.30 -12.12 14.73
C ALA A 120 25.38 -10.96 15.17
N ALA A 121 25.91 -9.73 15.16
CA ALA A 121 25.10 -8.54 15.42
C ALA A 121 23.98 -8.38 14.38
N ALA A 122 24.30 -8.50 13.08
CA ALA A 122 23.29 -8.41 12.01
C ALA A 122 22.22 -9.50 12.15
N SER A 123 22.60 -10.75 12.44
CA SER A 123 21.63 -11.82 12.71
C SER A 123 20.76 -11.55 13.94
N GLY A 124 21.32 -10.91 14.96
CA GLY A 124 20.58 -10.47 16.15
C GLY A 124 19.48 -9.47 15.82
N PHE A 125 19.79 -8.43 15.03
CA PHE A 125 18.78 -7.46 14.59
C PHE A 125 17.71 -8.09 13.69
N ALA A 126 18.09 -8.99 12.78
CA ALA A 126 17.12 -9.74 11.98
C ALA A 126 16.15 -10.57 12.85
N ALA A 127 16.65 -11.20 13.91
CA ALA A 127 15.83 -11.93 14.86
C ALA A 127 14.88 -11.01 15.65
N GLU A 128 15.32 -9.80 16.01
CA GLU A 128 14.48 -8.80 16.67
C GLU A 128 13.33 -8.31 15.78
N VAL A 129 13.60 -8.06 14.49
CA VAL A 129 12.55 -7.74 13.51
C VAL A 129 11.54 -8.89 13.42
N GLN A 130 12.00 -10.14 13.31
CA GLN A 130 11.12 -11.30 13.23
C GLN A 130 10.28 -11.50 14.50
N ALA A 131 10.87 -11.29 15.68
CA ALA A 131 10.17 -11.35 16.96
C ALA A 131 9.06 -10.29 17.04
N THR A 132 9.33 -9.07 16.56
CA THR A 132 8.34 -7.98 16.52
C THR A 132 7.20 -8.30 15.55
N CYS A 133 7.50 -8.85 14.37
CA CYS A 133 6.49 -9.34 13.43
C CYS A 133 5.57 -10.38 14.09
N ASN A 134 6.15 -11.34 14.80
CA ASN A 134 5.40 -12.40 15.49
C ASN A 134 4.52 -11.85 16.61
N ALA A 135 5.03 -10.90 17.41
CA ALA A 135 4.29 -10.27 18.48
C ALA A 135 3.06 -9.50 17.96
N CYS A 136 3.26 -8.68 16.91
CA CYS A 136 2.16 -7.96 16.26
C CYS A 136 1.11 -8.93 15.69
N HIS A 137 1.55 -9.99 15.00
CA HIS A 137 0.66 -10.99 14.43
C HIS A 137 -0.13 -11.77 15.50
N ALA A 138 0.47 -12.09 16.65
CA ALA A 138 -0.23 -12.76 17.73
C ALA A 138 -1.40 -11.91 18.29
N VAL A 139 -1.20 -10.59 18.35
CA VAL A 139 -2.24 -9.65 18.79
C VAL A 139 -3.33 -9.51 17.73
N TYR A 140 -2.95 -9.28 16.47
CA TYR A 140 -3.88 -8.78 15.45
C TYR A 140 -4.35 -9.78 14.41
N ARG A 141 -3.73 -10.97 14.31
CA ARG A 141 -4.10 -11.97 13.32
C ARG A 141 -4.68 -13.21 13.95
N GLU A 142 -5.60 -13.82 13.22
CA GLU A 142 -6.19 -15.11 13.54
C GLU A 142 -6.22 -16.01 12.30
N PRO A 143 -6.24 -17.34 12.46
CA PRO A 143 -6.41 -18.24 11.33
C PRO A 143 -7.69 -17.91 10.55
N ASP A 144 -7.59 -17.96 9.23
CA ASP A 144 -8.75 -17.83 8.35
C ASP A 144 -9.31 -19.23 8.01
N PRO A 145 -10.64 -19.46 8.10
CA PRO A 145 -11.26 -20.72 7.69
C PRO A 145 -11.00 -21.11 6.22
N GLU A 146 -10.81 -20.12 5.35
CA GLU A 146 -10.48 -20.32 3.92
C GLU A 146 -8.98 -20.58 3.70
N GLY A 147 -8.19 -20.48 4.77
CA GLY A 147 -6.75 -20.73 4.80
C GLY A 147 -5.92 -19.46 5.01
N GLY A 148 -4.78 -19.62 5.66
CA GLY A 148 -3.92 -18.49 6.01
C GLY A 148 -4.38 -17.75 7.26
N PHE A 149 -4.23 -16.43 7.27
CA PHE A 149 -4.50 -15.58 8.43
C PHE A 149 -5.15 -14.27 8.03
N ARG A 150 -6.19 -13.88 8.76
CA ARG A 150 -6.90 -12.59 8.61
C ARG A 150 -6.69 -11.70 9.82
N LEU A 151 -7.05 -10.42 9.70
CA LEU A 151 -7.13 -9.52 10.84
C LEU A 151 -8.29 -9.92 11.76
N LYS A 152 -8.06 -9.87 13.07
CA LYS A 152 -9.13 -10.02 14.07
C LYS A 152 -10.11 -8.84 13.94
N PRO A 153 -11.43 -9.05 14.13
CA PRO A 153 -12.41 -7.96 14.10
C PRO A 153 -12.08 -6.81 15.08
N ALA A 154 -11.55 -7.14 16.27
CA ALA A 154 -11.14 -6.14 17.27
C ALA A 154 -10.00 -5.21 16.80
N ALA A 155 -9.28 -5.57 15.72
CA ALA A 155 -8.28 -4.70 15.10
C ALA A 155 -8.91 -3.52 14.33
N LEU A 156 -10.20 -3.62 13.98
CA LEU A 156 -10.94 -2.65 13.17
C LEU A 156 -11.78 -1.70 14.00
N GLU A 157 -12.07 -2.07 15.24
CA GLU A 157 -12.74 -1.20 16.21
C GLU A 157 -11.78 -0.08 16.67
N PRO A 158 -12.26 1.05 17.21
CA PRO A 158 -11.44 1.99 17.96
C PRO A 158 -11.02 1.45 19.33
#